data_AF-A0A355ETJ6-F1
#
_entry.id   AF-A0A355ETJ6-F1
#
_cell.length_a   1.000
_cell.length_b   1.000
_cell.length_c   1.000
_cell.angle_alpha   90.00
_cell.angle_beta   90.00
_cell.angle_gamma   90.00
#
_symmetry.space_group_name_H-M   'P 1'
#
loop_
_entity.id
_entity.type
_entity.pdbx_description
1 polymer ?
#
loop_
_entity_poly.entity_id
_entity_poly.type
_entity_poly.pdbx_seq_one_letter_code
_entity_poly.pdbx_strand_id
1 'polypeptide(L)'
;MDPLPAELARASALLAGSPPSIREANAPILQRAEEDVRQGRRQLAVQRLVNLHTEVAATAYRSGVPTAQREQMASLDAEWKRLGTELASDLAPATPGLFDGVAAAPRALAEAARAQVRGYYQSGLEYAHATMADQGFYYLGEVMGKRETVSFCRKFPAPAGLPQPPLRAIRPELEALENDMVAVYRPPLSIQRHGEFIEAGSSLKEARELDAAGQRYGALLRYLQAAQLFAPLRPDAPAPLAAEALAGKLREHAERLKADGMDHSLGEMFLQLAQAEAAGSPATASVLATDVLPRYFAALAPAIPEAPRPAPQLAVTLVRWPYT
;
A
#
# COMPACT_ATOMS: atom_id res chain seq x y z
N MET A 1 19.87 15.46 7.46
CA MET A 1 20.22 14.21 8.17
C MET A 1 19.29 13.12 7.66
N ASP A 2 19.78 11.91 7.46
CA ASP A 2 18.96 10.77 7.03
C ASP A 2 17.98 10.34 8.15
N PRO A 3 16.65 10.30 7.92
CA PRO A 3 15.69 9.87 8.93
C PRO A 3 15.70 8.36 9.23
N LEU A 4 16.27 7.50 8.38
CA LEU A 4 16.15 6.04 8.50
C LEU A 4 16.76 5.45 9.79
N PRO A 5 17.99 5.82 10.22
CA PRO A 5 18.56 5.28 11.45
C PRO A 5 17.73 5.60 12.70
N ALA A 6 17.21 6.83 12.78
CA ALA A 6 16.35 7.26 13.88
C ALA A 6 15.00 6.50 13.86
N GLU A 7 14.46 6.25 12.67
CA GLU A 7 13.23 5.50 12.49
C GLU A 7 13.39 4.03 12.90
N LEU A 8 14.46 3.38 12.47
CA LEU A 8 14.79 2.00 12.86
C LEU A 8 14.94 1.87 14.37
N ALA A 9 15.64 2.81 15.01
CA ALA A 9 15.78 2.83 16.47
C ALA A 9 14.43 2.97 17.17
N ARG A 10 13.54 3.86 16.67
CA ARG A 10 12.18 4.00 17.22
C ARG A 10 11.37 2.73 17.04
N ALA A 11 11.36 2.15 15.84
CA ALA A 11 10.63 0.92 15.53
C ALA A 11 11.11 -0.26 16.39
N SER A 12 12.42 -0.39 16.57
CA SER A 12 13.04 -1.39 17.45
C SER A 12 12.60 -1.23 18.91
N ALA A 13 12.61 0.00 19.44
CA ALA A 13 12.15 0.28 20.80
C ALA A 13 10.66 -0.02 20.99
N LEU A 14 9.81 0.36 20.04
CA LEU A 14 8.37 0.04 20.07
C LEU A 14 8.14 -1.48 20.05
N LEU A 15 8.88 -2.21 19.20
CA LEU A 15 8.77 -3.65 19.09
C LEU A 15 9.26 -4.38 20.35
N ALA A 16 10.32 -3.89 20.98
CA ALA A 16 10.83 -4.42 22.25
C ALA A 16 9.83 -4.24 23.40
N GLY A 17 9.06 -3.14 23.40
CA GLY A 17 7.96 -2.89 24.34
C GLY A 17 6.67 -3.65 24.03
N SER A 18 6.57 -4.33 22.88
CA SER A 18 5.36 -5.03 22.44
C SER A 18 5.25 -6.44 23.03
N PRO A 19 4.02 -7.02 23.08
CA PRO A 19 3.80 -8.41 23.47
C PRO A 19 4.66 -9.41 22.66
N PRO A 20 5.04 -10.57 23.22
CA PRO A 20 5.91 -11.54 22.54
C PRO A 20 5.42 -11.95 21.15
N SER A 21 4.12 -12.24 20.98
CA SER A 21 3.55 -12.65 19.70
C SER A 21 3.73 -11.59 18.60
N ILE A 22 3.61 -10.31 18.95
CA ILE A 22 3.80 -9.19 18.03
C ILE A 22 5.26 -9.01 17.69
N ARG A 23 6.13 -9.13 18.70
CA ARG A 23 7.58 -9.06 18.54
C ARG A 23 8.07 -10.13 17.58
N GLU A 24 7.66 -11.38 17.80
CA GLU A 24 8.04 -12.53 16.98
C GLU A 24 7.51 -12.40 15.55
N ALA A 25 6.25 -11.98 15.37
CA ALA A 25 5.66 -11.80 14.05
C ALA A 25 6.35 -10.69 13.22
N ASN A 26 6.84 -9.63 13.87
CA ASN A 26 7.36 -8.45 13.18
C ASN A 26 8.89 -8.32 13.20
N ALA A 27 9.61 -9.08 14.03
CA ALA A 27 11.07 -9.05 14.07
C ALA A 27 11.73 -9.33 12.70
N PRO A 28 11.24 -10.27 11.87
CA PRO A 28 11.80 -10.48 10.53
C PRO A 28 11.63 -9.26 9.61
N ILE A 29 10.55 -8.48 9.76
CA ILE A 29 10.31 -7.27 8.96
C ILE A 29 11.32 -6.20 9.33
N LEU A 30 11.53 -5.96 10.63
CA LEU A 30 12.52 -5.01 11.13
C LEU A 30 13.94 -5.41 10.72
N GLN A 31 14.32 -6.68 10.88
CA GLN A 31 15.63 -7.19 10.48
C GLN A 31 15.89 -6.99 8.98
N ARG A 32 14.88 -7.22 8.13
CA ARG A 32 15.00 -6.98 6.69
C ARG A 32 15.15 -5.48 6.38
N ALA A 33 14.43 -4.60 7.09
CA ALA A 33 14.59 -3.16 6.93
C ALA A 33 16.00 -2.69 7.32
N GLU A 34 16.58 -3.23 8.39
CA GLU A 34 17.97 -2.97 8.80
C GLU A 34 18.98 -3.44 7.74
N GLU A 35 18.78 -4.63 7.19
CA GLU A 35 19.60 -5.14 6.08
C GLU A 35 19.47 -4.25 4.83
N ASP A 36 18.27 -3.80 4.50
CA ASP A 36 18.05 -2.92 3.35
C ASP A 36 18.77 -1.58 3.52
N VAL A 37 18.79 -1.01 4.73
CA VAL A 37 19.62 0.18 5.02
C VAL A 37 21.11 -0.13 4.85
N ARG A 38 21.61 -1.25 5.39
CA ARG A 38 23.02 -1.66 5.24
C ARG A 38 23.44 -1.87 3.79
N GLN A 39 22.54 -2.39 2.96
CA GLN A 39 22.79 -2.65 1.54
C GLN A 39 22.45 -1.45 0.64
N GLY A 40 22.10 -0.29 1.21
CA GLY A 40 21.79 0.92 0.46
C GLY A 40 20.44 0.90 -0.28
N ARG A 41 19.58 -0.10 -0.02
CA ARG A 41 18.20 -0.18 -0.55
C ARG A 41 17.25 0.72 0.23
N ARG A 42 17.50 2.02 0.13
CA ARG A 42 16.81 3.06 0.89
C ARG A 42 15.29 2.99 0.76
N GLN A 43 14.77 2.88 -0.46
CA GLN A 43 13.34 2.96 -0.73
C GLN A 43 12.61 1.73 -0.21
N LEU A 44 13.23 0.55 -0.35
CA LEU A 44 12.69 -0.68 0.22
C LEU A 44 12.67 -0.64 1.76
N ALA A 45 13.71 -0.09 2.40
CA ALA A 45 13.73 0.10 3.85
C ALA A 45 12.57 1.00 4.33
N VAL A 46 12.29 2.10 3.61
CA VAL A 46 11.13 2.97 3.88
C VAL A 46 9.82 2.19 3.78
N GLN A 47 9.62 1.43 2.70
CA GLN A 47 8.41 0.62 2.52
C GLN A 47 8.20 -0.37 3.66
N ARG A 48 9.24 -1.09 4.07
CA ARG A 48 9.16 -2.07 5.17
C ARG A 48 8.84 -1.40 6.50
N LEU A 49 9.45 -0.25 6.79
CA LEU A 49 9.17 0.51 8.01
C LEU A 49 7.72 1.02 8.04
N VAL A 50 7.19 1.49 6.91
CA VAL A 50 5.79 1.90 6.80
C VAL A 50 4.83 0.72 7.08
N ASN A 51 5.12 -0.46 6.53
CA ASN A 51 4.32 -1.65 6.81
C ASN A 51 4.37 -2.03 8.31
N LEU A 52 5.56 -1.93 8.92
CA LEU A 52 5.75 -2.21 10.35
C LEU A 52 5.00 -1.23 11.27
N HIS A 53 4.93 0.06 10.91
CA HIS A 53 4.27 1.08 11.74
C HIS A 53 2.81 0.75 12.02
N THR A 54 2.07 0.28 11.02
CA THR A 54 0.62 0.07 11.16
C THR A 54 0.34 -1.00 12.22
N GLU A 55 0.98 -2.16 12.13
CA GLU A 55 0.76 -3.28 13.05
C GLU A 55 1.27 -3.00 14.47
N VAL A 56 2.46 -2.42 14.57
CA VAL A 56 3.07 -2.10 15.87
C VAL A 56 2.28 -1.00 16.57
N ALA A 57 1.85 0.05 15.85
CA ALA A 57 1.01 1.11 16.43
C ALA A 57 -0.37 0.57 16.83
N ALA A 58 -1.01 -0.24 15.97
CA ALA A 58 -2.30 -0.84 16.27
C ALA A 58 -2.27 -1.65 17.57
N THR A 59 -1.25 -2.49 17.71
CA THR A 59 -1.13 -3.33 18.90
C THR A 59 -0.68 -2.55 20.13
N ALA A 60 0.27 -1.62 19.99
CA ALA A 60 0.73 -0.80 21.11
C ALA A 60 -0.39 0.08 21.65
N TYR A 61 -1.17 0.71 20.77
CA TYR A 61 -2.32 1.53 21.14
C TYR A 61 -3.38 0.70 21.86
N ARG A 62 -3.81 -0.43 21.27
CA ARG A 62 -4.76 -1.35 21.92
C ARG A 62 -4.23 -1.85 23.27
N SER A 63 -2.98 -2.27 23.35
CA SER A 63 -2.41 -2.80 24.61
C SER A 63 -2.24 -1.74 25.69
N GLY A 64 -2.12 -0.46 25.30
CA GLY A 64 -2.07 0.68 26.22
C GLY A 64 -3.41 1.00 26.87
N VAL A 65 -4.53 0.49 26.34
CA VAL A 65 -5.86 0.68 26.94
C VAL A 65 -6.14 -0.47 27.92
N PRO A 66 -6.51 -0.16 29.20
CA PRO A 66 -6.86 -1.18 30.18
C PRO A 66 -7.94 -2.13 29.65
N THR A 67 -7.79 -3.44 29.89
CA THR A 67 -8.73 -4.47 29.40
C THR A 67 -10.19 -4.15 29.74
N ALA A 68 -10.45 -3.70 30.98
CA ALA A 68 -11.79 -3.33 31.41
C ALA A 68 -12.42 -2.20 30.58
N GLN A 69 -11.63 -1.28 30.03
CA GLN A 69 -12.11 -0.22 29.13
C GLN A 69 -12.26 -0.73 27.69
N ARG A 70 -11.36 -1.61 27.23
CA ARG A 70 -11.42 -2.19 25.88
C ARG A 70 -12.66 -3.02 25.60
N GLU A 71 -13.25 -3.59 26.63
CA GLU A 71 -14.48 -4.38 26.54
C GLU A 71 -15.75 -3.50 26.55
N GLN A 72 -15.63 -2.20 26.81
CA GLN A 72 -16.77 -1.28 26.95
C GLN A 72 -16.98 -0.44 25.69
N MET A 73 -18.13 -0.61 25.03
CA MET A 73 -18.49 0.19 23.84
C MET A 73 -18.52 1.70 24.14
N ALA A 74 -19.01 2.08 25.33
CA ALA A 74 -19.04 3.49 25.73
C ALA A 74 -17.63 4.11 25.85
N SER A 75 -16.63 3.32 26.26
CA SER A 75 -15.22 3.78 26.28
C SER A 75 -14.68 3.95 24.87
N LEU A 76 -15.01 3.02 23.97
CA LEU A 76 -14.64 3.16 22.56
C LEU A 76 -15.26 4.40 21.93
N ASP A 77 -16.57 4.62 22.08
CA ASP A 77 -17.28 5.77 21.49
C ASP A 77 -16.68 7.11 21.97
N ALA A 78 -16.34 7.20 23.27
CA ALA A 78 -15.70 8.38 23.84
C ALA A 78 -14.31 8.62 23.24
N GLU A 79 -13.49 7.57 23.10
CA GLU A 79 -12.16 7.67 22.51
C GLU A 79 -12.23 7.97 21.00
N TRP A 80 -13.19 7.38 20.29
CA TRP A 80 -13.43 7.63 18.87
C TRP A 80 -13.73 9.11 18.64
N LYS A 81 -14.62 9.70 19.45
CA LYS A 81 -14.97 11.13 19.38
C LYS A 81 -13.77 12.02 19.71
N ARG A 82 -12.99 11.66 20.74
CA ARG A 82 -11.77 12.40 21.11
C ARG A 82 -10.79 12.43 19.94
N LEU A 83 -10.46 11.27 19.38
CA LEU A 83 -9.55 11.15 18.24
C LEU A 83 -10.10 11.82 16.99
N GLY A 84 -11.41 11.80 16.74
CA GLY A 84 -12.00 12.51 15.60
C GLY A 84 -11.71 14.01 15.61
N THR A 85 -11.68 14.61 16.80
CA THR A 85 -11.31 16.01 16.98
C THR A 85 -9.83 16.24 16.67
N GLU A 86 -8.96 15.32 17.14
CA GLU A 86 -7.51 15.38 16.91
C GLU A 86 -7.13 15.16 15.44
N LEU A 87 -7.88 14.29 14.76
CA LEU A 87 -7.67 13.86 13.38
C LEU A 87 -8.40 14.73 12.35
N ALA A 88 -9.04 15.82 12.76
CA ALA A 88 -9.92 16.61 11.89
C ALA A 88 -9.26 17.01 10.55
N SER A 89 -7.96 17.37 10.55
CA SER A 89 -7.21 17.69 9.33
C SER A 89 -6.90 16.46 8.47
N ASP A 90 -6.65 15.32 9.11
CA ASP A 90 -6.31 14.06 8.45
C ASP A 90 -7.55 13.44 7.78
N LEU A 91 -8.74 13.61 8.39
CA LEU A 91 -10.03 13.15 7.89
C LEU A 91 -10.64 14.06 6.80
N ALA A 92 -10.14 15.28 6.66
CA ALA A 92 -10.58 16.20 5.61
C ALA A 92 -10.27 15.65 4.20
N PRO A 93 -11.03 16.05 3.17
CA PRO A 93 -10.72 15.71 1.78
C PRO A 93 -9.26 16.01 1.43
N ALA A 94 -8.70 15.19 0.56
CA ALA A 94 -7.31 15.32 0.17
C ALA A 94 -7.07 16.67 -0.52
N THR A 95 -6.02 17.37 -0.11
CA THR A 95 -5.62 18.65 -0.68
C THR A 95 -4.60 18.41 -1.78
N PRO A 96 -4.78 18.97 -2.99
CA PRO A 96 -3.75 18.94 -4.02
C PRO A 96 -2.42 19.50 -3.49
N GLY A 97 -1.31 18.88 -3.86
CA GLY A 97 0.03 19.36 -3.50
C GLY A 97 0.46 19.18 -2.04
N LEU A 98 -0.30 18.45 -1.20
CA LEU A 98 0.06 18.23 0.21
C LEU A 98 1.48 17.66 0.40
N PHE A 99 1.95 16.89 -0.56
CA PHE A 99 3.24 16.19 -0.53
C PHE A 99 4.21 16.73 -1.60
N ASP A 100 4.02 17.98 -2.04
CA ASP A 100 4.97 18.62 -2.93
C ASP A 100 6.33 18.75 -2.23
N GLY A 101 7.40 18.45 -2.98
CA GLY A 101 8.76 18.43 -2.45
C GLY A 101 9.14 17.17 -1.67
N VAL A 102 8.26 16.17 -1.53
CA VAL A 102 8.59 14.84 -0.99
C VAL A 102 9.05 13.92 -2.12
N ALA A 103 10.00 13.00 -1.92
CA ALA A 103 10.40 12.06 -2.97
C ALA A 103 9.23 11.15 -3.41
N ALA A 104 9.22 10.70 -4.67
CA ALA A 104 8.09 9.99 -5.29
C ALA A 104 7.63 8.73 -4.53
N ALA A 105 8.54 7.88 -4.04
CA ALA A 105 8.18 6.69 -3.24
C ALA A 105 7.55 7.07 -1.88
N PRO A 106 8.20 7.87 -1.01
CA PRO A 106 7.58 8.34 0.23
C PRO A 106 6.28 9.10 0.01
N ARG A 107 6.17 9.90 -1.05
CA ARG A 107 4.92 10.57 -1.45
C ARG A 107 3.82 9.54 -1.71
N ALA A 108 4.08 8.52 -2.52
CA ALA A 108 3.11 7.47 -2.82
C ALA A 108 2.61 6.75 -1.55
N LEU A 109 3.53 6.40 -0.65
CA LEU A 109 3.22 5.79 0.65
C LEU A 109 2.37 6.71 1.53
N ALA A 110 2.68 8.01 1.57
CA ALA A 110 1.94 9.00 2.34
C ALA A 110 0.53 9.26 1.79
N GLU A 111 0.37 9.34 0.47
CA GLU A 111 -0.93 9.49 -0.19
C GLU A 111 -1.84 8.29 0.14
N ALA A 112 -1.32 7.06 0.02
CA ALA A 112 -2.05 5.86 0.38
C ALA A 112 -2.39 5.80 1.88
N ALA A 113 -1.42 6.04 2.76
CA ALA A 113 -1.65 6.01 4.21
C ALA A 113 -2.69 7.05 4.65
N ARG A 114 -2.68 8.27 4.07
CA ARG A 114 -3.68 9.30 4.38
C ARG A 114 -5.09 8.88 3.96
N ALA A 115 -5.26 8.30 2.77
CA ALA A 115 -6.57 7.81 2.35
C ALA A 115 -7.12 6.74 3.31
N GLN A 116 -6.24 5.86 3.78
CA GLN A 116 -6.59 4.79 4.71
C GLN A 116 -6.90 5.28 6.13
N VAL A 117 -6.30 6.38 6.60
CA VAL A 117 -6.69 7.02 7.88
C VAL A 117 -8.19 7.31 7.90
N ARG A 118 -8.70 7.94 6.83
CA ARG A 118 -10.13 8.26 6.72
C ARG A 118 -10.98 7.00 6.60
N GLY A 119 -10.56 6.05 5.76
CA GLY A 119 -11.27 4.78 5.56
C GLY A 119 -11.48 4.03 6.88
N TYR A 120 -10.39 3.73 7.60
CA TYR A 120 -10.47 3.00 8.86
C TYR A 120 -11.18 3.77 9.97
N TYR A 121 -11.01 5.08 10.05
CA TYR A 121 -11.72 5.88 11.04
C TYR A 121 -13.24 5.93 10.78
N GLN A 122 -13.68 5.85 9.53
CA GLN A 122 -15.10 5.85 9.21
C GLN A 122 -15.73 4.46 9.39
N SER A 123 -15.08 3.41 8.90
CA SER A 123 -15.65 2.06 8.94
C SER A 123 -15.40 1.31 10.25
N GLY A 124 -14.32 1.63 10.97
CA GLY A 124 -13.88 0.85 12.12
C GLY A 124 -14.86 0.93 13.30
N LEU A 125 -15.58 2.04 13.47
CA LEU A 125 -16.59 2.18 14.52
C LEU A 125 -17.79 1.27 14.25
N GLU A 126 -18.33 1.31 13.03
CA GLU A 126 -19.45 0.47 12.63
C GLU A 126 -19.10 -1.02 12.75
N TYR A 127 -17.88 -1.39 12.34
CA TYR A 127 -17.39 -2.75 12.52
C TYR A 127 -17.31 -3.15 14.00
N ALA A 128 -16.81 -2.26 14.88
CA ALA A 128 -16.76 -2.52 16.32
C ALA A 128 -18.15 -2.69 16.93
N HIS A 129 -19.12 -1.85 16.52
CA HIS A 129 -20.53 -1.97 16.93
C HIS A 129 -21.15 -3.31 16.48
N ALA A 130 -20.76 -3.82 15.32
CA ALA A 130 -21.19 -5.11 14.82
C ALA A 130 -20.47 -6.32 15.45
N THR A 131 -19.33 -6.11 16.14
CA THR A 131 -18.48 -7.17 16.68
C THR A 131 -18.18 -6.97 18.16
N MET A 132 -17.13 -6.21 18.50
CA MET A 132 -16.74 -5.87 19.86
C MET A 132 -15.87 -4.61 19.93
N ALA A 133 -15.93 -3.91 21.05
CA ALA A 133 -15.20 -2.66 21.29
C ALA A 133 -13.66 -2.82 21.16
N ASP A 134 -13.13 -3.97 21.55
CA ASP A 134 -11.69 -4.27 21.50
C ASP A 134 -11.13 -4.22 20.06
N GLN A 135 -11.92 -4.62 19.06
CA GLN A 135 -11.56 -4.49 17.64
C GLN A 135 -11.58 -3.03 17.19
N GLY A 136 -12.47 -2.20 17.74
CA GLY A 136 -12.48 -0.77 17.48
C GLY A 136 -11.20 -0.08 17.97
N PHE A 137 -10.71 -0.45 19.15
CA PHE A 137 -9.42 0.07 19.64
C PHE A 137 -8.24 -0.36 18.77
N TYR A 138 -8.28 -1.56 18.18
CA TYR A 138 -7.28 -1.97 17.18
C TYR A 138 -7.30 -1.04 15.96
N TYR A 139 -8.49 -0.77 15.38
CA TYR A 139 -8.61 0.13 14.23
C TYR A 139 -8.20 1.58 14.54
N LEU A 140 -8.49 2.10 15.73
CA LEU A 140 -7.98 3.41 16.16
C LEU A 140 -6.45 3.42 16.19
N GLY A 141 -5.83 2.34 16.65
CA GLY A 141 -4.38 2.20 16.61
C GLY A 141 -3.82 2.12 15.19
N GLU A 142 -4.49 1.43 14.25
CA GLU A 142 -4.12 1.46 12.83
C GLU A 142 -4.19 2.88 12.25
N VAL A 143 -5.25 3.63 12.56
CA VAL A 143 -5.40 5.03 12.16
C VAL A 143 -4.22 5.87 12.64
N MET A 144 -3.80 5.70 13.89
CA MET A 144 -2.65 6.41 14.44
C MET A 144 -1.33 6.01 13.76
N GLY A 145 -1.10 4.71 13.52
CA GLY A 145 0.08 4.23 12.79
C GLY A 145 0.18 4.78 11.36
N LYS A 146 -0.96 4.98 10.69
CA LYS A 146 -1.01 5.56 9.35
C LYS A 146 -0.76 7.07 9.36
N ARG A 147 -1.26 7.80 10.37
CA ARG A 147 -0.91 9.21 10.57
C ARG A 147 0.59 9.39 10.84
N GLU A 148 1.19 8.52 11.63
CA GLU A 148 2.65 8.51 11.86
C GLU A 148 3.41 8.22 10.56
N THR A 149 2.93 7.30 9.74
CA THR A 149 3.47 7.01 8.41
C THR A 149 3.49 8.23 7.50
N VAL A 150 2.39 9.00 7.47
CA VAL A 150 2.34 10.27 6.72
C VAL A 150 3.42 11.24 7.20
N SER A 151 3.59 11.35 8.51
CA SER A 151 4.61 12.22 9.11
C SER A 151 6.04 11.73 8.83
N PHE A 152 6.28 10.42 8.85
CA PHE A 152 7.56 9.82 8.51
C PHE A 152 7.94 10.07 7.05
N CYS A 153 7.01 9.85 6.11
CA CYS A 153 7.26 10.01 4.69
C CYS A 153 7.63 11.46 4.31
N ARG A 154 7.08 12.47 5.01
CA ARG A 154 7.45 13.88 4.81
C ARG A 154 8.91 14.19 5.12
N LYS A 155 9.63 13.33 5.85
CA LYS A 155 11.06 13.52 6.17
C LYS A 155 11.99 13.22 4.99
N PHE A 156 11.46 12.75 3.86
CA PHE A 156 12.22 12.40 2.67
C PHE A 156 11.99 13.44 1.57
N PRO A 157 12.78 14.53 1.54
CA PRO A 157 12.65 15.51 0.48
C PRO A 157 12.98 14.89 -0.88
N ALA A 158 12.38 15.43 -1.93
CA ALA A 158 12.75 15.11 -3.30
C ALA A 158 14.27 15.34 -3.50
N PRO A 159 14.96 14.48 -4.23
CA PRO A 159 16.38 14.68 -4.52
C PRO A 159 16.60 16.05 -5.19
N ALA A 160 17.62 16.78 -4.75
CA ALA A 160 17.89 18.11 -5.26
C ALA A 160 18.12 18.07 -6.78
N GLY A 161 17.36 18.89 -7.52
CA GLY A 161 17.47 19.01 -8.97
C GLY A 161 16.79 17.91 -9.78
N LEU A 162 16.16 16.91 -9.15
CA LEU A 162 15.38 15.90 -9.87
C LEU A 162 13.87 16.22 -9.76
N PRO A 163 13.19 16.56 -10.87
CA PRO A 163 11.74 16.71 -10.86
C PRO A 163 11.06 15.35 -10.62
N GLN A 164 9.87 15.39 -10.03
CA GLN A 164 9.06 14.17 -9.93
C GLN A 164 8.53 13.75 -11.31
N PRO A 165 8.37 12.44 -11.58
CA PRO A 165 7.80 11.97 -12.83
C PRO A 165 6.36 12.46 -12.98
N PRO A 166 5.97 13.06 -14.12
CA PRO A 166 4.60 13.50 -14.33
C PRO A 166 3.67 12.28 -14.44
N LEU A 167 2.71 12.17 -13.50
CA LEU A 167 1.74 11.08 -13.51
C LEU A 167 0.41 11.56 -14.08
N ARG A 168 -0.10 10.81 -15.06
CA ARG A 168 -1.46 10.95 -15.57
C ARG A 168 -2.47 10.17 -14.74
N ALA A 169 -3.75 10.33 -15.04
CA ALA A 169 -4.75 9.36 -14.61
C ALA A 169 -4.44 7.97 -15.20
N ILE A 170 -4.58 6.94 -14.38
CA ILE A 170 -4.32 5.54 -14.76
C ILE A 170 -5.61 4.71 -14.83
N ARG A 171 -6.74 5.37 -15.06
CA ARG A 171 -8.05 4.73 -15.10
C ARG A 171 -8.12 3.58 -16.13
N PRO A 172 -7.64 3.72 -17.38
CA PRO A 172 -7.67 2.61 -18.33
C PRO A 172 -6.89 1.39 -17.82
N GLU A 173 -5.76 1.61 -17.14
CA GLU A 173 -4.97 0.53 -16.55
C GLU A 173 -5.68 -0.16 -15.37
N LEU A 174 -6.37 0.62 -14.54
CA LEU A 174 -7.16 0.10 -13.42
C LEU A 174 -8.34 -0.76 -13.93
N GLU A 175 -9.05 -0.30 -14.95
CA GLU A 175 -10.15 -1.02 -15.59
C GLU A 175 -9.65 -2.31 -16.27
N ALA A 176 -8.51 -2.25 -16.97
CA ALA A 176 -7.91 -3.43 -17.58
C ALA A 176 -7.54 -4.49 -16.53
N LEU A 177 -6.89 -4.11 -15.43
CA LEU A 177 -6.52 -5.05 -14.37
C LEU A 177 -7.74 -5.64 -13.64
N GLU A 178 -8.82 -4.87 -13.46
CA GLU A 178 -10.08 -5.36 -12.88
C GLU A 178 -10.74 -6.38 -13.80
N ASN A 179 -10.83 -6.09 -15.10
CA ASN A 179 -11.40 -7.01 -16.08
C ASN A 179 -10.64 -8.34 -16.13
N ASP A 180 -9.30 -8.29 -16.12
CA ASP A 180 -8.45 -9.47 -16.03
C ASP A 180 -8.73 -10.26 -14.74
N MET A 181 -8.83 -9.57 -13.60
CA MET A 181 -9.09 -10.19 -12.30
C MET A 181 -10.45 -10.88 -12.25
N VAL A 182 -11.50 -10.23 -12.74
CA VAL A 182 -12.86 -10.79 -12.83
C VAL A 182 -12.90 -12.00 -13.75
N ALA A 183 -12.19 -11.96 -14.89
CA ALA A 183 -12.12 -13.10 -15.82
C ALA A 183 -11.44 -14.33 -15.19
N VAL A 184 -10.46 -14.11 -14.32
CA VAL A 184 -9.73 -15.17 -13.60
C VAL A 184 -10.46 -15.64 -12.34
N TYR A 185 -11.31 -14.80 -11.74
CA TYR A 185 -12.08 -15.10 -10.53
C TYR A 185 -13.23 -16.08 -10.77
N ARG A 186 -12.90 -17.36 -10.95
CA ARG A 186 -13.85 -18.46 -11.14
C ARG A 186 -13.42 -19.73 -10.39
N PRO A 187 -14.35 -20.60 -9.99
CA PRO A 187 -14.01 -21.89 -9.42
C PRO A 187 -13.15 -22.74 -10.38
N PRO A 188 -12.25 -23.59 -9.86
CA PRO A 188 -11.99 -23.80 -8.43
C PRO A 188 -11.05 -22.75 -7.82
N LEU A 189 -10.39 -21.94 -8.64
CA LEU A 189 -9.33 -21.02 -8.20
C LEU A 189 -9.84 -19.95 -7.21
N SER A 190 -11.02 -19.36 -7.48
CA SER A 190 -11.60 -18.34 -6.59
C SER A 190 -11.97 -18.86 -5.20
N ILE A 191 -12.18 -20.18 -5.06
CA ILE A 191 -12.41 -20.84 -3.77
C ILE A 191 -11.08 -21.12 -3.09
N GLN A 192 -10.13 -21.70 -3.83
CA GLN A 192 -8.84 -22.13 -3.29
C GLN A 192 -7.95 -20.96 -2.85
N ARG A 193 -8.03 -19.82 -3.55
CA ARG A 193 -7.17 -18.65 -3.34
C ARG A 193 -7.97 -17.39 -3.02
N HIS A 194 -9.13 -17.55 -2.36
CA HIS A 194 -10.06 -16.46 -2.08
C HIS A 194 -9.41 -15.25 -1.38
N GLY A 195 -8.59 -15.51 -0.36
CA GLY A 195 -7.89 -14.45 0.38
C GLY A 195 -6.97 -13.60 -0.49
N GLU A 196 -6.23 -14.23 -1.40
CA GLU A 196 -5.32 -13.53 -2.31
C GLU A 196 -6.06 -12.63 -3.31
N PHE A 197 -7.24 -13.06 -3.77
CA PHE A 197 -8.12 -12.20 -4.56
C PHE A 197 -8.68 -11.03 -3.75
N ILE A 198 -9.03 -11.23 -2.48
CA ILE A 198 -9.47 -10.15 -1.59
C ILE A 198 -8.35 -9.09 -1.47
N GLU A 199 -7.12 -9.51 -1.23
CA GLU A 199 -5.99 -8.59 -1.07
C GLU A 199 -5.70 -7.81 -2.35
N ALA A 200 -5.63 -8.50 -3.50
CA ALA A 200 -5.41 -7.87 -4.79
C ALA A 200 -6.56 -6.91 -5.16
N GLY A 201 -7.82 -7.34 -4.97
CA GLY A 201 -9.01 -6.55 -5.27
C GLY A 201 -9.15 -5.33 -4.35
N SER A 202 -8.84 -5.47 -3.06
CA SER A 202 -8.83 -4.35 -2.11
C SER A 202 -7.78 -3.31 -2.50
N SER A 203 -6.57 -3.76 -2.88
CA SER A 203 -5.51 -2.87 -3.34
C SER A 203 -5.90 -2.13 -4.62
N LEU A 204 -6.56 -2.82 -5.56
CA LEU A 204 -7.05 -2.21 -6.80
C LEU A 204 -8.16 -1.18 -6.56
N LYS A 205 -9.08 -1.47 -5.63
CA LYS A 205 -10.12 -0.53 -5.22
C LYS A 205 -9.52 0.73 -4.61
N GLU A 206 -8.55 0.59 -3.70
CA GLU A 206 -7.85 1.74 -3.10
C GLU A 206 -7.14 2.58 -4.17
N ALA A 207 -6.50 1.92 -5.15
CA ALA A 207 -5.88 2.61 -6.28
C ALA A 207 -6.88 3.49 -7.06
N ARG A 208 -8.11 2.99 -7.28
CA ARG A 208 -9.19 3.74 -7.94
C ARG A 208 -9.67 4.93 -7.13
N GLU A 209 -9.83 4.76 -5.82
CA GLU A 209 -10.25 5.86 -4.94
C GLU A 209 -9.19 6.97 -4.90
N LEU A 210 -7.91 6.61 -4.83
CA LEU A 210 -6.79 7.54 -4.90
C LEU A 210 -6.72 8.25 -6.27
N ASP A 211 -6.89 7.53 -7.37
CA ASP A 211 -6.91 8.10 -8.72
C ASP A 211 -8.06 9.10 -8.89
N ALA A 212 -9.26 8.75 -8.41
CA ALA A 212 -10.42 9.63 -8.42
C ALA A 212 -10.22 10.89 -7.57
N ALA A 213 -9.46 10.80 -6.48
CA ALA A 213 -9.10 11.92 -5.62
C ALA A 213 -7.89 12.74 -6.15
N GLY A 214 -7.33 12.39 -7.31
CA GLY A 214 -6.15 13.05 -7.88
C GLY A 214 -4.83 12.75 -7.16
N GLN A 215 -4.81 11.77 -6.26
CA GLN A 215 -3.62 11.32 -5.53
C GLN A 215 -2.85 10.29 -6.38
N ARG A 216 -2.21 10.77 -7.45
CA ARG A 216 -1.68 9.93 -8.55
C ARG A 216 -0.54 9.00 -8.12
N TYR A 217 0.29 9.40 -7.16
CA TYR A 217 1.42 8.57 -6.73
C TYR A 217 0.94 7.42 -5.86
N GLY A 218 0.03 7.70 -4.92
CA GLY A 218 -0.63 6.67 -4.12
C GLY A 218 -1.44 5.71 -4.99
N ALA A 219 -2.16 6.23 -5.98
CA ALA A 219 -2.90 5.42 -6.95
C ALA A 219 -1.97 4.46 -7.70
N LEU A 220 -0.84 4.97 -8.22
CA LEU A 220 0.14 4.15 -8.92
C LEU A 220 0.75 3.08 -8.01
N LEU A 221 1.11 3.42 -6.76
CA LEU A 221 1.61 2.44 -5.79
C LEU A 221 0.61 1.30 -5.58
N ARG A 222 -0.65 1.62 -5.30
CA ARG A 222 -1.69 0.61 -5.03
C ARG A 222 -2.01 -0.23 -6.26
N TYR A 223 -2.00 0.37 -7.45
CA TYR A 223 -2.13 -0.34 -8.71
C TYR A 223 -0.99 -1.35 -8.93
N LEU A 224 0.27 -0.93 -8.70
CA LEU A 224 1.44 -1.80 -8.84
C LEU A 224 1.44 -2.95 -7.81
N GLN A 225 1.01 -2.68 -6.57
CA GLN A 225 0.83 -3.71 -5.55
C GLN A 225 -0.29 -4.69 -5.93
N ALA A 226 -1.42 -4.20 -6.44
CA ALA A 226 -2.50 -5.05 -6.94
C ALA A 226 -2.01 -5.95 -8.09
N ALA A 227 -1.23 -5.42 -9.03
CA ALA A 227 -0.64 -6.19 -10.11
C ALA A 227 0.33 -7.27 -9.60
N GLN A 228 1.18 -6.93 -8.62
CA GLN A 228 2.08 -7.88 -7.97
C GLN A 228 1.32 -9.04 -7.31
N LEU A 229 0.27 -8.74 -6.55
CA LEU A 229 -0.55 -9.72 -5.83
C LEU A 229 -1.37 -10.59 -6.80
N PHE A 230 -1.86 -10.00 -7.90
CA PHE A 230 -2.70 -10.68 -8.87
C PHE A 230 -1.91 -11.55 -9.86
N ALA A 231 -0.68 -11.18 -10.22
CA ALA A 231 0.11 -11.90 -11.20
C ALA A 231 0.20 -13.42 -10.99
N PRO A 232 0.47 -13.94 -9.77
CA PRO A 232 0.50 -15.40 -9.53
C PRO A 232 -0.87 -16.08 -9.58
N LEU A 233 -1.97 -15.33 -9.68
CA LEU A 233 -3.33 -15.87 -9.82
C LEU A 233 -3.69 -16.13 -11.29
N ARG A 234 -2.94 -15.58 -12.26
CA ARG A 234 -3.24 -15.79 -13.68
C ARG A 234 -3.00 -17.26 -14.09
N PRO A 235 -3.90 -17.88 -14.86
CA PRO A 235 -3.70 -19.25 -15.36
C PRO A 235 -2.41 -19.40 -16.18
N ASP A 236 -2.09 -18.38 -16.97
CA ASP A 236 -0.92 -18.32 -17.84
C ASP A 236 0.21 -17.51 -17.20
N ALA A 237 0.31 -17.52 -15.86
CA ALA A 237 1.42 -16.85 -15.17
C ALA A 237 2.75 -17.40 -15.72
N PRO A 238 3.63 -16.54 -16.27
CA PRO A 238 4.87 -17.01 -16.87
C PRO A 238 5.73 -17.70 -15.83
N ALA A 239 6.43 -18.76 -16.25
CA ALA A 239 7.43 -19.39 -15.42
C ALA A 239 8.46 -18.35 -14.95
N PRO A 240 9.01 -18.49 -13.73
CA PRO A 240 10.07 -17.61 -13.27
C PRO A 240 11.23 -17.56 -14.28
N LEU A 241 11.79 -16.36 -14.47
CA LEU A 241 12.97 -16.21 -15.33
C LEU A 241 14.15 -16.98 -14.73
N ALA A 242 14.99 -17.54 -15.61
CA ALA A 242 16.29 -18.05 -15.19
C ALA A 242 17.11 -16.93 -14.53
N ALA A 243 17.96 -17.27 -13.55
CA ALA A 243 18.66 -16.28 -12.73
C ALA A 243 19.45 -15.24 -13.56
N GLU A 244 20.13 -15.68 -14.63
CA GLU A 244 20.86 -14.78 -15.52
C GLU A 244 19.93 -13.84 -16.30
N ALA A 245 18.82 -14.36 -16.84
CA ALA A 245 17.81 -13.56 -17.53
C ALA A 245 17.14 -12.55 -16.60
N LEU A 246 16.83 -12.96 -15.36
CA LEU A 246 16.31 -12.07 -14.32
C LEU A 246 17.32 -10.95 -14.02
N ALA A 247 18.59 -11.28 -13.77
CA ALA A 247 19.63 -10.30 -13.52
C ALA A 247 19.84 -9.34 -14.70
N GLY A 248 19.75 -9.83 -15.94
CA GLY A 248 19.74 -9.01 -17.15
C GLY A 248 18.57 -8.01 -17.16
N LYS A 249 17.35 -8.48 -16.88
CA LYS A 249 16.14 -7.65 -16.86
C LYS A 249 16.18 -6.59 -15.75
N LEU A 250 16.67 -6.95 -14.56
CA LEU A 250 16.81 -6.00 -13.45
C LEU A 250 17.84 -4.90 -13.76
N ARG A 251 18.94 -5.22 -14.45
CA ARG A 251 19.91 -4.22 -14.92
C ARG A 251 19.29 -3.29 -15.97
N GLU A 252 18.54 -3.82 -16.93
CA GLU A 252 17.81 -3.01 -17.94
C GLU A 252 16.90 -1.98 -17.25
N HIS A 253 16.11 -2.41 -16.27
CA HIS A 253 15.25 -1.50 -15.51
C HIS A 253 16.03 -0.48 -14.69
N ALA A 254 17.14 -0.90 -14.07
CA ALA A 254 18.00 0.01 -13.31
C ALA A 254 18.59 1.13 -14.18
N GLU A 255 19.01 0.81 -15.41
CA GLU A 255 19.52 1.82 -16.35
C GLU A 255 18.39 2.74 -16.83
N ARG A 256 17.20 2.19 -17.09
CA ARG A 256 16.04 3.00 -17.48
C ARG A 256 15.62 4.00 -16.40
N LEU A 257 15.66 3.61 -15.12
CA LEU A 257 15.36 4.49 -13.98
C LEU A 257 16.41 5.59 -13.75
N LYS A 258 17.53 5.60 -14.48
CA LYS A 258 18.56 6.65 -14.40
C LYS A 258 18.58 7.56 -15.63
N ALA A 259 17.84 7.23 -16.68
CA ALA A 259 18.08 7.73 -18.03
C ALA A 259 17.61 9.18 -18.26
N ASP A 260 16.59 9.66 -17.54
CA ASP A 260 15.88 10.90 -17.86
C ASP A 260 16.00 12.01 -16.80
N GLY A 261 16.80 11.79 -15.75
CA GLY A 261 17.03 12.77 -14.70
C GLY A 261 15.80 13.07 -13.84
N MET A 262 14.82 12.16 -13.73
CA MET A 262 13.67 12.29 -12.83
C MET A 262 13.85 11.56 -11.51
N ASP A 263 13.05 11.93 -10.51
CA ASP A 263 12.94 11.17 -9.24
C ASP A 263 12.12 9.90 -9.44
N HIS A 264 12.79 8.84 -9.87
CA HIS A 264 12.20 7.53 -10.03
C HIS A 264 12.17 6.68 -8.74
N SER A 265 12.22 7.29 -7.56
CA SER A 265 12.26 6.54 -6.29
C SER A 265 11.11 5.54 -6.11
N LEU A 266 9.92 5.79 -6.68
CA LEU A 266 8.83 4.81 -6.70
C LEU A 266 9.16 3.57 -7.54
N GLY A 267 9.69 3.73 -8.75
CA GLY A 267 10.14 2.60 -9.57
C GLY A 267 11.36 1.91 -8.95
N GLU A 268 12.27 2.68 -8.36
CA GLU A 268 13.44 2.16 -7.65
C GLU A 268 13.04 1.28 -6.46
N MET A 269 11.98 1.63 -5.71
CA MET A 269 11.46 0.79 -4.63
C MET A 269 11.08 -0.61 -5.11
N PHE A 270 10.38 -0.73 -6.24
CA PHE A 270 10.01 -2.03 -6.81
C PHE A 270 11.21 -2.78 -7.42
N LEU A 271 12.19 -2.06 -7.99
CA LEU A 271 13.44 -2.66 -8.42
C LEU A 271 14.23 -3.24 -7.24
N GLN A 272 14.36 -2.48 -6.14
CA GLN A 272 15.03 -2.91 -4.93
C GLN A 272 14.32 -4.12 -4.30
N LEU A 273 12.98 -4.13 -4.31
CA LEU A 273 12.18 -5.29 -3.90
C LEU A 273 12.50 -6.52 -4.77
N ALA A 274 12.52 -6.36 -6.10
CA ALA A 274 12.81 -7.46 -7.01
C ALA A 274 14.22 -8.03 -6.81
N GLN A 275 15.20 -7.17 -6.57
CA GLN A 275 16.57 -7.58 -6.26
C GLN A 275 16.65 -8.34 -4.92
N ALA A 276 15.95 -7.88 -3.89
CA ALA A 276 15.91 -8.57 -2.60
C ALA A 276 15.24 -9.95 -2.70
N GLU A 277 14.16 -10.05 -3.50
CA GLU A 277 13.45 -11.32 -3.71
C GLU A 277 14.16 -12.27 -4.66
N ALA A 278 15.13 -11.83 -5.47
CA ALA A 278 15.80 -12.69 -6.45
C ALA A 278 16.48 -13.92 -5.81
N ALA A 279 16.95 -13.80 -4.56
CA ALA A 279 17.54 -14.92 -3.81
C ALA A 279 16.50 -15.73 -3.01
N GLY A 280 15.44 -15.10 -2.49
CA GLY A 280 14.47 -15.72 -1.59
C GLY A 280 13.20 -16.26 -2.28
N SER A 281 12.73 -15.55 -3.30
CA SER A 281 11.54 -15.88 -4.08
C SER A 281 11.72 -15.46 -5.55
N PRO A 282 12.45 -16.27 -6.37
CA PRO A 282 12.70 -15.97 -7.77
C PRO A 282 11.43 -15.73 -8.60
N ALA A 283 10.32 -16.38 -8.23
CA ALA A 283 9.01 -16.17 -8.85
C ALA A 283 8.49 -14.74 -8.62
N THR A 284 8.56 -14.25 -7.37
CA THR A 284 8.16 -12.88 -7.03
C THR A 284 9.05 -11.86 -7.72
N ALA A 285 10.38 -12.08 -7.72
CA ALA A 285 11.32 -11.23 -8.43
C ALA A 285 11.05 -11.17 -9.94
N SER A 286 10.67 -12.31 -10.54
CA SER A 286 10.28 -12.38 -11.94
C SER A 286 9.01 -11.56 -12.22
N VAL A 287 7.96 -11.71 -11.40
CA VAL A 287 6.73 -10.89 -11.50
C VAL A 287 7.02 -9.40 -11.45
N LEU A 288 7.87 -8.98 -10.50
CA LEU A 288 8.26 -7.57 -10.37
C LEU A 288 8.99 -7.07 -11.62
N ALA A 289 9.88 -7.89 -12.19
CA ALA A 289 10.66 -7.55 -13.38
C ALA A 289 9.85 -7.58 -14.68
N THR A 290 8.86 -8.47 -14.82
CA THR A 290 8.17 -8.70 -16.10
C THR A 290 6.76 -8.14 -16.18
N ASP A 291 6.12 -7.82 -15.04
CA ASP A 291 4.77 -7.25 -15.00
C ASP A 291 4.75 -5.88 -14.31
N VAL A 292 5.29 -5.78 -13.09
CA VAL A 292 5.14 -4.56 -12.27
C VAL A 292 5.97 -3.39 -12.79
N LEU A 293 7.29 -3.55 -12.98
CA LEU A 293 8.15 -2.47 -13.48
C LEU A 293 7.73 -1.98 -14.88
N PRO A 294 7.36 -2.84 -15.85
CA PRO A 294 6.78 -2.39 -17.11
C PRO A 294 5.53 -1.51 -16.94
N ARG A 295 4.61 -1.87 -16.02
CA ARG A 295 3.41 -1.06 -15.72
C ARG A 295 3.77 0.31 -15.12
N TYR A 296 4.79 0.36 -14.26
CA TYR A 296 5.30 1.63 -13.74
C TYR A 296 5.72 2.57 -14.89
N PHE A 297 6.54 2.07 -15.82
CA PHE A 297 6.97 2.88 -16.95
C PHE A 297 5.82 3.24 -17.91
N ALA A 298 4.83 2.37 -18.10
CA ALA A 298 3.65 2.67 -18.91
C ALA A 298 2.81 3.81 -18.30
N ALA A 299 2.75 3.91 -16.97
CA ALA A 299 2.06 5.00 -16.27
C ALA A 299 2.74 6.37 -16.44
N LEU A 300 4.04 6.39 -16.79
CA LEU A 300 4.79 7.62 -17.11
C LEU A 300 4.56 8.10 -18.55
N ALA A 301 4.01 7.25 -19.42
CA ALA A 301 3.72 7.63 -20.79
C ALA A 301 2.64 8.73 -20.84
N PRO A 302 2.64 9.57 -21.89
CA PRO A 302 1.61 10.59 -22.08
C PRO A 302 0.19 10.03 -21.97
N ALA A 303 -0.76 10.89 -21.58
CA ALA A 303 -2.16 10.51 -21.48
C ALA A 303 -2.67 9.95 -22.81
N ILE A 304 -3.16 8.71 -22.75
CA ILE A 304 -3.92 8.12 -23.85
C ILE A 304 -5.26 8.85 -23.86
N PRO A 305 -5.69 9.42 -25.00
CA PRO A 305 -7.02 10.02 -25.10
C PRO A 305 -8.07 9.01 -24.65
N GLU A 306 -8.81 9.33 -23.58
CA GLU A 306 -9.92 8.47 -23.15
C GLU A 306 -10.98 8.49 -24.26
N ALA A 307 -11.37 7.31 -24.73
CA ALA A 307 -12.57 7.19 -25.54
C ALA A 307 -13.76 7.74 -24.72
N PRO A 308 -14.69 8.47 -25.34
CA PRO A 308 -15.86 8.97 -24.63
C PRO A 308 -16.57 7.80 -23.96
N ARG A 309 -16.85 7.93 -22.66
CA ARG A 309 -17.58 6.90 -21.92
C ARG A 309 -18.93 6.69 -22.59
N PRO A 310 -19.32 5.43 -22.87
CA PRO A 310 -20.70 5.16 -23.24
C PRO A 310 -21.62 5.70 -22.13
N ALA A 311 -22.78 6.24 -22.52
CA ALA A 311 -23.76 6.71 -21.56
C ALA A 311 -24.06 5.58 -20.55
N PRO A 312 -24.16 5.88 -19.24
CA PRO A 312 -24.40 4.87 -18.23
C PRO A 312 -25.69 4.12 -18.56
N GLN A 313 -25.56 2.83 -18.90
CA GLN A 313 -26.70 1.95 -19.11
C GLN A 313 -27.02 1.28 -17.78
N LEU A 314 -28.17 1.63 -17.21
CA LEU A 314 -28.63 1.04 -15.96
C LEU A 314 -29.28 -0.31 -16.27
N ALA A 315 -28.53 -1.41 -16.12
CA ALA A 315 -29.09 -2.76 -16.18
C ALA A 315 -29.64 -3.14 -14.80
N VAL A 316 -30.97 -3.12 -14.64
CA VAL A 316 -31.64 -3.56 -13.41
C VAL A 316 -31.87 -5.06 -13.48
N THR A 317 -31.10 -5.84 -12.73
CA THR A 317 -31.37 -7.26 -12.53
C THR A 317 -32.28 -7.43 -11.32
N LEU A 318 -33.56 -7.75 -11.57
CA LEU A 318 -34.51 -8.09 -10.51
C LEU A 318 -34.25 -9.54 -10.06
N VAL A 319 -33.64 -9.70 -8.89
CA VAL A 319 -33.50 -11.01 -8.24
C VAL A 319 -34.78 -11.30 -7.45
N ARG A 320 -35.57 -12.27 -7.91
CA ARG A 320 -36.66 -12.83 -7.09
C ARG A 320 -36.05 -13.77 -6.04
N TRP A 321 -36.07 -13.34 -4.78
CA TRP A 321 -35.79 -14.23 -3.66
C TRP A 321 -36.97 -15.20 -3.48
N PRO A 322 -36.74 -16.52 -3.40
CA PRO A 322 -37.79 -17.53 -3.36
C PRO A 322 -38.50 -17.67 -1.99
N TYR A 323 -38.57 -16.60 -1.20
CA TYR A 323 -39.24 -16.60 0.10
C TYR A 323 -40.42 -15.63 0.10
N THR A 324 -41.52 -16.05 -0.51
CA THR A 324 -42.88 -15.52 -0.27
C THR A 324 -43.84 -16.69 -0.28
#